data_AF-A0A7G7MIB7-F1
#
_entry.id   AF-A0A7G7MIB7-F1
#
_cell.length_a   1.000
_cell.length_b   1.000
_cell.length_c   1.000
_cell.angle_alpha   90.00
_cell.angle_beta   90.00
_cell.angle_gamma   90.00
#
_symmetry.space_group_name_H-M   'P 1'
#
loop_
_entity.id
_entity.type
_entity.pdbx_description
1 polymer ?
#
loop_
_entity_poly.entity_id
_entity_poly.type
_entity_poly.pdbx_seq_one_letter_code
_entity_poly.pdbx_strand_id
1 'polypeptide(L)'
;MTSDDLTRVYPAHCDATTAGGSVRNCQRTALNVLVVLSLAVLSGCTVEAPEPVAPVAVPDAATPDAPADGCPVLAPEADGPIRSGVAIDYTDFVNHAGRRYLAGFNEAAPVARTDLGDVVLRSRCSLSTFNEITGRDPGRPRDGDTAFLPQGTAIRTVRGWAPECRLAAERDGQVYVYLALDPSAERAQPASCALD
;
A
#
# COMPACT_ATOMS: atom_id res chain seq x y z
N MET A 1 21.93 -21.15 29.85
CA MET A 1 22.69 -20.26 30.76
C MET A 1 23.65 -19.49 29.88
N THR A 2 23.50 -18.20 29.60
CA THR A 2 22.82 -17.12 30.31
C THR A 2 22.14 -16.19 29.30
N SER A 3 20.88 -15.83 29.58
CA SER A 3 20.28 -14.59 29.10
C SER A 3 21.15 -13.43 29.55
N ASP A 4 21.38 -12.44 28.68
CA ASP A 4 21.42 -11.04 29.09
C ASP A 4 21.40 -10.12 27.86
N ASP A 5 20.65 -9.03 28.05
CA ASP A 5 20.81 -7.72 27.41
C ASP A 5 20.05 -7.40 26.10
N LEU A 6 18.73 -7.33 26.23
CA LEU A 6 17.87 -6.45 25.41
C LEU A 6 17.59 -5.16 26.18
N THR A 7 18.32 -4.08 25.91
CA THR A 7 17.79 -2.69 25.98
C THR A 7 18.79 -1.70 25.40
N ARG A 8 18.73 -1.45 24.07
CA ARG A 8 19.34 -0.26 23.47
C ARG A 8 18.25 0.76 23.19
N VAL A 9 17.89 1.49 24.24
CA VAL A 9 17.14 2.75 24.15
C VAL A 9 18.10 3.78 23.55
N TYR A 10 17.77 4.31 22.38
CA TYR A 10 18.43 5.49 21.83
C TYR A 10 17.94 6.72 22.62
N PRO A 11 18.82 7.48 23.30
CA PRO A 11 18.46 8.79 23.79
C PRO A 11 18.44 9.79 22.62
N ALA A 12 17.34 10.54 22.51
CA ALA A 12 17.31 11.76 21.71
C ALA A 12 18.25 12.78 22.37
N HIS A 13 19.42 12.98 21.77
CA HIS A 13 20.31 14.08 22.10
C HIS A 13 19.77 15.36 21.47
N CYS A 14 19.09 16.18 22.27
CA CYS A 14 19.02 17.62 22.04
C CYS A 14 20.18 18.26 22.79
N ASP A 15 21.30 18.49 22.11
CA ASP A 15 22.35 19.34 22.63
C ASP A 15 21.90 20.81 22.54
N ALA A 16 21.61 21.39 23.70
CA ALA A 16 21.54 22.83 23.88
C ALA A 16 22.67 23.21 24.84
N THR A 17 23.74 23.82 24.34
CA THR A 17 24.72 24.50 25.19
C THR A 17 24.71 26.01 24.90
N THR A 18 24.51 26.70 26.00
CA THR A 18 24.29 28.11 26.27
C THR A 18 25.49 28.98 25.93
N ALA A 19 25.26 30.13 25.27
CA ALA A 19 26.01 31.35 25.54
C ALA A 19 25.21 32.60 25.11
N GLY A 20 24.70 33.34 26.10
CA GLY A 20 24.47 34.78 26.00
C GLY A 20 23.20 35.22 25.26
N GLY A 21 22.10 35.41 26.00
CA GLY A 21 20.92 36.07 25.46
C GLY A 21 19.74 36.06 26.40
N SER A 22 19.71 37.04 27.28
CA SER A 22 18.64 37.29 28.24
C SER A 22 17.28 37.48 27.56
N VAL A 23 16.26 36.80 28.09
CA VAL A 23 15.03 37.36 28.70
C VAL A 23 13.84 36.45 28.37
N ARG A 24 13.26 35.98 29.47
CA ARG A 24 12.02 35.23 29.61
C ARG A 24 10.89 35.96 28.89
N ASN A 25 10.15 35.27 28.04
CA ASN A 25 8.76 35.61 27.81
C ASN A 25 7.89 34.37 28.00
N CYS A 26 7.23 34.36 29.16
CA CYS A 26 5.97 33.67 29.37
C CYS A 26 5.01 34.05 28.26
N GLN A 27 4.63 33.11 27.39
CA GLN A 27 3.34 33.18 26.71
C GLN A 27 2.50 31.99 27.12
N ARG A 28 1.72 32.23 28.18
CA ARG A 28 0.38 31.69 28.34
C ARG A 28 -0.43 32.19 27.13
N THR A 29 -0.87 31.28 26.29
CA THR A 29 -1.94 31.52 25.32
C THR A 29 -2.96 30.42 25.60
N ALA A 30 -3.81 30.64 26.60
CA ALA A 30 -5.14 31.21 26.43
C ALA A 30 -6.00 30.34 25.53
N LEU A 31 -6.68 29.40 26.19
CA LEU A 31 -7.88 28.71 25.78
C LEU A 31 -8.84 29.71 25.12
N ASN A 32 -9.10 29.58 23.83
CA ASN A 32 -10.20 30.28 23.17
C ASN A 32 -11.24 29.25 22.76
N VAL A 33 -12.17 29.01 23.70
CA VAL A 33 -13.46 28.39 23.45
C VAL A 33 -14.30 29.39 22.66
N LEU A 34 -14.52 29.11 21.39
CA LEU A 34 -15.44 29.88 20.56
C LEU A 34 -16.67 29.02 20.27
N VAL A 35 -17.64 29.13 21.17
CA VAL A 35 -19.02 28.65 20.99
C VAL A 35 -19.69 29.62 20.01
N VAL A 36 -19.93 29.17 18.78
CA VAL A 36 -20.85 29.86 17.86
C VAL A 36 -22.17 29.09 17.87
N LEU A 37 -23.09 29.62 18.66
CA LEU A 37 -24.52 29.36 18.60
C LEU A 37 -25.10 30.14 17.41
N SER A 38 -26.22 29.66 16.83
CA SER A 38 -27.16 30.31 15.87
C SER A 38 -27.13 29.66 14.47
N LEU A 39 -28.23 29.36 13.78
CA LEU A 39 -29.66 29.66 13.95
C LEU A 39 -30.42 28.61 13.11
N ALA A 40 -31.45 27.99 13.69
CA ALA A 40 -32.35 27.09 12.99
C ALA A 40 -33.23 27.89 12.00
N VAL A 41 -33.12 27.61 10.71
CA VAL A 41 -34.08 28.07 9.70
C VAL A 41 -35.01 26.90 9.40
N LEU A 42 -36.22 26.99 9.97
CA LEU A 42 -37.37 26.18 9.57
C LEU A 42 -37.93 26.77 8.27
N SER A 43 -37.80 26.06 7.15
CA SER A 43 -38.58 26.35 5.94
C SER A 43 -38.74 25.11 5.06
N GLY A 44 -40.00 24.70 4.87
CA GLY A 44 -40.44 23.96 3.69
C GLY A 44 -40.49 22.44 3.78
N CYS A 45 -41.55 21.89 4.41
CA CYS A 45 -41.99 20.54 4.08
C CYS A 45 -42.68 20.57 2.71
N THR A 46 -41.97 20.16 1.65
CA THR A 46 -42.63 19.65 0.44
C THR A 46 -42.63 18.14 0.56
N VAL A 47 -43.82 17.57 0.76
CA VAL A 47 -44.04 16.11 0.68
C VAL A 47 -44.05 15.78 -0.80
N GLU A 48 -42.88 15.45 -1.33
CA GLU A 48 -42.74 14.88 -2.66
C GLU A 48 -43.30 13.44 -2.60
N ALA A 49 -44.25 13.15 -3.48
CA ALA A 49 -44.86 11.84 -3.58
C ALA A 49 -43.77 10.80 -3.89
N PRO A 50 -43.77 9.62 -3.25
CA PRO A 50 -42.81 8.58 -3.59
C PRO A 50 -43.09 8.13 -5.03
N GLU A 51 -42.19 8.50 -5.94
CA GLU A 51 -42.06 7.80 -7.22
C GLU A 51 -41.87 6.31 -6.93
N PRO A 52 -42.42 5.41 -7.77
CA PRO A 52 -42.15 4.00 -7.68
C PRO A 52 -40.65 3.78 -7.85
N VAL A 53 -39.93 3.65 -6.72
CA VAL A 53 -38.53 3.25 -6.67
C VAL A 53 -38.47 1.90 -7.36
N ALA A 54 -37.97 1.90 -8.59
CA ALA A 54 -37.54 0.68 -9.25
C ALA A 54 -36.65 -0.07 -8.25
N PRO A 55 -36.83 -1.40 -8.09
CA PRO A 55 -36.08 -2.15 -7.11
C PRO A 55 -34.59 -1.84 -7.30
N VAL A 56 -34.00 -1.20 -6.28
CA VAL A 56 -32.55 -1.11 -6.16
C VAL A 56 -32.12 -2.57 -6.18
N ALA A 57 -31.49 -2.96 -7.29
CA ALA A 57 -30.78 -4.22 -7.35
C ALA A 57 -29.80 -4.17 -6.20
N VAL A 58 -30.14 -4.84 -5.09
CA VAL A 58 -29.20 -5.16 -4.04
C VAL A 58 -28.05 -5.82 -4.79
N PRO A 59 -26.82 -5.25 -4.78
CA PRO A 59 -25.70 -5.98 -5.33
C PRO A 59 -25.70 -7.31 -4.59
N ASP A 60 -25.92 -8.37 -5.36
CA ASP A 60 -25.91 -9.75 -4.88
C ASP A 60 -24.77 -9.86 -3.89
N ALA A 61 -25.09 -10.34 -2.69
CA ALA A 61 -24.12 -10.64 -1.66
C ALA A 61 -22.99 -11.40 -2.36
N ALA A 62 -21.81 -10.76 -2.41
CA ALA A 62 -20.65 -11.26 -3.10
C ALA A 62 -20.51 -12.75 -2.74
N THR A 63 -20.68 -13.60 -3.76
CA THR A 63 -20.57 -15.04 -3.60
C THR A 63 -19.20 -15.32 -2.97
N PRO A 64 -19.13 -16.14 -1.91
CA PRO A 64 -17.84 -16.52 -1.32
C PRO A 64 -16.96 -17.16 -2.40
N ASP A 65 -15.87 -16.46 -2.71
CA ASP A 65 -14.62 -16.93 -3.28
C ASP A 65 -14.67 -18.23 -4.09
N ALA A 66 -14.94 -18.09 -5.40
CA ALA A 66 -14.28 -19.00 -6.33
C ALA A 66 -12.77 -18.86 -6.10
N PRO A 67 -12.00 -19.98 -6.00
CA PRO A 67 -10.57 -19.90 -5.83
C PRO A 67 -10.02 -19.07 -6.98
N ALA A 68 -9.40 -17.96 -6.61
CA ALA A 68 -8.74 -17.08 -7.54
C ALA A 68 -7.81 -17.86 -8.48
N ASP A 69 -8.12 -17.88 -9.78
CA ASP A 69 -7.25 -18.42 -10.84
C ASP A 69 -5.92 -17.63 -11.02
N GLY A 70 -5.44 -16.95 -9.97
CA GLY A 70 -4.28 -16.07 -9.97
C GLY A 70 -3.06 -16.67 -9.28
N CYS A 71 -3.22 -17.19 -8.06
CA CYS A 71 -2.11 -17.75 -7.29
C CYS A 71 -1.72 -19.16 -7.77
N PRO A 72 -0.47 -19.60 -7.57
CA PRO A 72 -0.06 -20.97 -7.89
C PRO A 72 -1.00 -21.99 -7.24
N VAL A 73 -1.57 -22.90 -8.04
CA VAL A 73 -2.36 -24.02 -7.53
C VAL A 73 -1.41 -24.96 -6.82
N LEU A 74 -1.64 -25.21 -5.53
CA LEU A 74 -0.89 -26.20 -4.79
C LEU A 74 -1.18 -27.58 -5.37
N ALA A 75 -0.14 -28.31 -5.78
CA ALA A 75 -0.28 -29.73 -6.04
C ALA A 75 -0.72 -30.41 -4.72
N PRO A 76 -1.71 -31.32 -4.74
CA PRO A 76 -2.04 -32.13 -3.58
C PRO A 76 -0.80 -32.94 -3.20
N GLU A 77 -0.28 -32.72 -2.00
CA GLU A 77 0.84 -33.50 -1.50
C GLU A 77 0.38 -34.95 -1.34
N ALA A 78 1.14 -35.89 -1.91
CA ALA A 78 1.16 -37.25 -1.41
C ALA A 78 1.73 -37.16 0.02
N ASP A 79 0.92 -37.52 1.01
CA ASP A 79 1.28 -37.69 2.43
C ASP A 79 1.32 -36.43 3.34
N GLY A 80 0.13 -35.98 3.76
CA GLY A 80 -0.09 -35.33 5.08
C GLY A 80 0.24 -33.84 5.20
N PRO A 81 -0.16 -33.18 6.32
CA PRO A 81 -0.14 -31.72 6.44
C PRO A 81 1.27 -31.24 6.86
N ILE A 82 2.24 -31.33 5.96
CA ILE A 82 3.46 -30.56 6.13
C ILE A 82 3.17 -29.15 5.60
N ARG A 83 2.77 -28.25 6.50
CA ARG A 83 3.04 -26.83 6.28
C ARG A 83 4.55 -26.73 6.26
N SER A 84 5.17 -26.64 5.08
CA SER A 84 6.57 -26.22 5.02
C SER A 84 6.65 -24.94 5.84
N GLY A 85 7.48 -24.87 6.87
CA GLY A 85 7.52 -23.70 7.77
C GLY A 85 8.27 -22.53 7.14
N VAL A 86 8.13 -22.30 5.83
CA VAL A 86 8.96 -21.34 5.11
C VAL A 86 8.34 -19.96 5.32
N ALA A 87 9.00 -19.13 6.12
CA ALA A 87 8.73 -17.70 6.18
C ALA A 87 9.63 -16.99 5.18
N ILE A 88 9.03 -16.31 4.20
CA ILE A 88 9.76 -15.54 3.18
C ILE A 88 9.65 -14.05 3.51
N ASP A 89 10.80 -13.38 3.58
CA ASP A 89 10.85 -11.93 3.67
C ASP A 89 10.79 -11.33 2.26
N TYR A 90 9.68 -10.66 1.95
CA TYR A 90 9.44 -10.10 0.63
C TYR A 90 9.86 -8.63 0.57
N THR A 91 10.52 -8.23 -0.52
CA THR A 91 10.60 -6.82 -0.92
C THR A 91 9.31 -6.43 -1.65
N ASP A 92 8.82 -5.20 -1.48
CA ASP A 92 7.57 -4.78 -2.12
C ASP A 92 7.74 -4.65 -3.64
N PHE A 93 7.16 -5.58 -4.40
CA PHE A 93 7.35 -5.69 -5.85
C PHE A 93 6.04 -5.89 -6.62
N VAL A 94 6.10 -5.54 -7.90
CA VAL A 94 5.12 -5.88 -8.95
C VAL A 94 5.84 -6.51 -10.13
N ASN A 95 5.33 -7.60 -10.70
CA ASN A 95 5.76 -8.10 -12.01
C ASN A 95 4.74 -7.78 -13.09
N HIS A 96 5.21 -7.16 -14.17
CA HIS A 96 4.38 -6.78 -15.30
C HIS A 96 5.18 -6.82 -16.60
N ALA A 97 4.61 -7.45 -17.63
CA ALA A 97 5.20 -7.52 -18.97
C ALA A 97 6.67 -7.99 -18.97
N GLY A 98 6.98 -9.00 -18.15
CA GLY A 98 8.32 -9.55 -17.98
C GLY A 98 9.30 -8.64 -17.23
N ARG A 99 8.86 -7.51 -16.67
CA ARG A 99 9.66 -6.58 -15.88
C ARG A 99 9.29 -6.65 -14.42
N ARG A 100 10.29 -6.50 -13.56
CA ARG A 100 10.10 -6.36 -12.12
C ARG A 100 10.19 -4.90 -11.72
N TYR A 101 9.27 -4.46 -10.89
CA TYR A 101 9.23 -3.14 -10.32
C TYR A 101 9.30 -3.26 -8.80
N LEU A 102 10.05 -2.40 -8.12
CA LEU A 102 10.09 -2.34 -6.65
C LEU A 102 9.63 -0.99 -6.13
N ALA A 103 8.95 -1.02 -4.99
CA ALA A 103 8.70 0.17 -4.17
C ALA A 103 9.82 0.38 -3.13
N GLY A 104 9.84 1.56 -2.50
CA GLY A 104 10.74 1.87 -1.39
C GLY A 104 12.11 2.44 -1.78
N PHE A 105 12.34 2.74 -3.05
CA PHE A 105 13.48 3.56 -3.47
C PHE A 105 13.30 5.02 -3.01
N ASN A 106 14.34 5.60 -2.41
CA ASN A 106 14.31 6.99 -1.94
C ASN A 106 14.21 7.99 -3.10
N GLU A 107 14.62 7.55 -4.29
CA GLU A 107 14.57 8.28 -5.55
C GLU A 107 13.15 8.38 -6.12
N ALA A 108 12.20 7.56 -5.63
CA ALA A 108 10.81 7.64 -6.06
C ALA A 108 10.15 8.90 -5.47
N ALA A 109 9.99 9.92 -6.31
CA ALA A 109 9.20 11.10 -5.94
C ALA A 109 7.78 10.68 -5.53
N PRO A 110 7.21 11.27 -4.45
CA PRO A 110 5.83 11.02 -4.07
C PRO A 110 4.86 11.32 -5.22
N VAL A 111 3.90 10.43 -5.44
CA VAL A 111 2.86 10.57 -6.49
C VAL A 111 1.52 10.83 -5.82
N ALA A 112 0.83 11.89 -6.23
CA ALA A 112 -0.52 12.17 -5.76
C ALA A 112 -1.54 11.24 -6.44
N ARG A 113 -2.65 10.94 -5.76
CA ARG A 113 -3.75 10.16 -6.34
C ARG A 113 -4.26 10.74 -7.67
N THR A 114 -4.22 12.06 -7.81
CA THR A 114 -4.62 12.79 -9.03
C THR A 114 -3.69 12.56 -10.22
N ASP A 115 -2.49 12.03 -10.00
CA ASP A 115 -1.49 11.71 -11.02
C ASP A 115 -1.53 10.24 -11.44
N LEU A 116 -2.39 9.44 -10.82
CA LEU A 116 -2.68 8.08 -11.29
C LEU A 116 -3.47 8.15 -12.59
N GLY A 117 -3.02 7.37 -13.57
CA GLY A 117 -3.68 7.21 -14.86
C GLY A 117 -4.44 5.89 -14.97
N ASP A 118 -4.37 5.31 -16.16
CA ASP A 118 -5.09 4.11 -16.54
C ASP A 118 -4.55 2.87 -15.82
N VAL A 119 -5.42 1.87 -15.64
CA VAL A 119 -5.05 0.58 -15.08
C VAL A 119 -4.32 -0.23 -16.17
N VAL A 120 -3.07 -0.62 -15.90
CA VAL A 120 -2.27 -1.45 -16.83
C VAL A 120 -2.29 -2.93 -16.46
N LEU A 121 -2.49 -3.25 -15.18
CA LEU A 121 -2.80 -4.59 -14.72
C LEU A 121 -3.57 -4.56 -13.40
N ARG A 122 -4.09 -5.72 -13.01
CA ARG A 122 -4.59 -5.97 -11.66
C ARG A 122 -3.77 -7.07 -11.01
N SER A 123 -3.46 -6.93 -9.72
CA SER A 123 -2.76 -7.96 -8.95
C SER A 123 -3.50 -9.29 -9.10
N ARG A 124 -2.81 -10.32 -9.56
CA ARG A 124 -3.35 -11.68 -9.70
C ARG A 124 -3.13 -12.49 -8.44
N CYS A 125 -1.99 -12.29 -7.79
CA CYS A 125 -1.62 -12.97 -6.56
C CYS A 125 -0.79 -12.06 -5.67
N SER A 126 -1.09 -12.07 -4.37
CA SER A 126 -0.23 -11.54 -3.32
C SER A 126 0.62 -12.69 -2.78
N LEU A 127 1.92 -12.67 -3.06
CA LEU A 127 2.82 -13.77 -2.67
C LEU A 127 3.03 -13.83 -1.15
N SER A 128 3.00 -12.70 -0.46
CA SER A 128 3.05 -12.67 1.01
C SER A 128 1.83 -13.35 1.61
N THR A 129 0.63 -13.01 1.11
CA THR A 129 -0.63 -13.62 1.57
C THR A 129 -0.68 -15.11 1.25
N PHE A 130 -0.20 -15.51 0.07
CA PHE A 130 -0.08 -16.93 -0.28
C PHE A 130 0.85 -17.67 0.70
N ASN A 131 2.04 -17.14 0.96
CA ASN A 131 3.00 -17.77 1.88
C ASN A 131 2.46 -17.81 3.31
N GLU A 132 1.78 -16.76 3.77
CA GLU A 132 1.15 -16.70 5.09
C GLU A 132 0.06 -17.79 5.25
N ILE A 133 -0.81 -17.95 4.25
CA ILE A 133 -1.91 -18.93 4.30
C ILE A 133 -1.39 -20.37 4.18
N THR A 134 -0.43 -20.60 3.29
CA THR A 134 -0.02 -21.95 2.88
C THR A 134 1.24 -22.45 3.59
N GLY A 135 2.07 -21.54 4.11
CA GLY A 135 3.46 -21.82 4.55
C GLY A 135 4.42 -22.14 3.39
N ARG A 136 3.98 -22.09 2.14
CA ARG A 136 4.76 -22.60 1.00
C ARG A 136 5.49 -21.50 0.26
N ASP A 137 6.61 -21.88 -0.35
CA ASP A 137 7.27 -21.05 -1.35
C ASP A 137 6.39 -21.03 -2.63
N PRO A 138 5.93 -19.86 -3.10
CA PRO A 138 5.16 -19.75 -4.33
C PRO A 138 5.99 -20.05 -5.60
N GLY A 139 7.30 -20.21 -5.47
CA GLY A 139 8.24 -20.40 -6.57
C GLY A 139 8.53 -19.09 -7.29
N ARG A 140 8.91 -19.20 -8.58
CA ARG A 140 9.26 -18.02 -9.39
C ARG A 140 8.03 -17.13 -9.62
N PRO A 141 8.10 -15.83 -9.25
CA PRO A 141 7.04 -14.88 -9.54
C PRO A 141 6.76 -14.72 -11.04
N ARG A 142 5.49 -14.56 -11.40
CA ARG A 142 4.98 -14.42 -12.79
C ARG A 142 4.37 -13.04 -12.99
N ASP A 143 4.06 -12.69 -14.25
CA ASP A 143 3.34 -11.47 -14.56
C ASP A 143 1.97 -11.42 -13.88
N GLY A 144 1.70 -10.30 -13.20
CA GLY A 144 0.54 -10.12 -12.34
C GLY A 144 0.75 -10.49 -10.88
N ASP A 145 1.83 -11.19 -10.54
CA ASP A 145 2.16 -11.46 -9.15
C ASP A 145 2.76 -10.21 -8.50
N THR A 146 2.40 -10.01 -7.23
CA THR A 146 2.84 -8.89 -6.41
C THR A 146 3.32 -9.40 -5.06
N ALA A 147 4.19 -8.66 -4.38
CA ALA A 147 4.62 -9.04 -3.04
C ALA A 147 3.45 -8.96 -2.05
N PHE A 148 2.82 -7.79 -1.98
CA PHE A 148 1.93 -7.40 -0.89
C PHE A 148 0.62 -6.77 -1.35
N LEU A 149 0.40 -6.57 -2.66
CA LEU A 149 -0.84 -5.96 -3.13
C LEU A 149 -1.95 -7.03 -3.11
N PRO A 150 -3.07 -6.78 -2.40
CA PRO A 150 -4.20 -7.70 -2.42
C PRO A 150 -4.62 -8.03 -3.85
N GLN A 151 -5.11 -9.25 -4.06
CA GLN A 151 -5.61 -9.64 -5.37
C GLN A 151 -6.70 -8.66 -5.87
N GLY A 152 -6.67 -8.37 -7.16
CA GLY A 152 -7.58 -7.44 -7.82
C GLY A 152 -7.16 -5.97 -7.73
N THR A 153 -6.18 -5.64 -6.89
CA THR A 153 -5.67 -4.27 -6.73
C THR A 153 -5.23 -3.71 -8.08
N ALA A 154 -5.72 -2.52 -8.42
CA ALA A 154 -5.39 -1.85 -9.66
C ALA A 154 -3.96 -1.29 -9.59
N ILE A 155 -3.13 -1.65 -10.56
CA ILE A 155 -1.82 -1.08 -10.78
C ILE A 155 -1.92 -0.20 -12.02
N ARG A 156 -1.51 1.06 -11.86
CA ARG A 156 -1.81 2.15 -12.77
C ARG A 156 -0.55 2.79 -13.31
N THR A 157 -0.68 3.42 -14.48
CA THR A 157 0.34 4.35 -14.99
C THR A 157 0.46 5.57 -14.08
N VAL A 158 1.63 6.21 -14.07
CA VAL A 158 1.84 7.51 -13.43
C VAL A 158 1.92 8.59 -14.52
N ARG A 159 1.14 9.67 -14.41
CA ARG A 159 1.15 10.77 -15.39
C ARG A 159 2.56 11.34 -15.52
N GLY A 160 3.01 11.52 -16.77
CA GLY A 160 4.36 12.01 -17.08
C GLY A 160 5.43 10.93 -17.13
N TRP A 161 5.10 9.67 -16.83
CA TRP A 161 6.04 8.55 -16.86
C TRP A 161 5.59 7.46 -17.81
N ALA A 162 6.55 6.83 -18.47
CA ALA A 162 6.29 5.65 -19.28
C ALA A 162 5.98 4.44 -18.35
N PRO A 163 4.97 3.60 -18.66
CA PRO A 163 4.61 2.45 -17.81
C PRO A 163 5.74 1.42 -17.64
N GLU A 164 6.66 1.35 -18.60
CA GLU A 164 7.88 0.53 -18.52
C GLU A 164 8.90 1.04 -17.50
N CYS A 165 8.72 2.25 -16.96
CA CYS A 165 9.63 2.91 -16.02
C CYS A 165 9.01 3.06 -14.63
N ARG A 166 7.75 3.52 -14.56
CA ARG A 166 7.05 3.72 -13.28
C ARG A 166 5.61 3.24 -13.34
N LEU A 167 5.21 2.56 -12.28
CA LEU A 167 3.84 2.20 -11.98
C LEU A 167 3.48 2.68 -10.59
N ALA A 168 2.19 2.73 -10.30
CA ALA A 168 1.72 3.00 -8.95
C ALA A 168 0.50 2.15 -8.60
N ALA A 169 0.34 1.85 -7.32
CA ALA A 169 -0.85 1.20 -6.80
C ALA A 169 -1.25 1.85 -5.49
N GLU A 170 -2.54 1.81 -5.19
CA GLU A 170 -3.05 2.25 -3.90
C GLU A 170 -3.18 1.06 -2.96
N ARG A 171 -2.66 1.21 -1.74
CA ARG A 171 -2.82 0.26 -0.64
C ARG A 171 -3.02 1.07 0.64
N ASP A 172 -4.06 0.75 1.41
CA ASP A 172 -4.37 1.40 2.69
C ASP A 172 -4.47 2.94 2.62
N GLY A 173 -5.02 3.44 1.50
CA GLY A 173 -5.18 4.87 1.26
C GLY A 173 -3.89 5.61 0.86
N GLN A 174 -2.75 4.91 0.79
CA GLN A 174 -1.47 5.46 0.34
C GLN A 174 -1.16 5.04 -1.09
N VAL A 175 -0.49 5.92 -1.84
CA VAL A 175 0.03 5.63 -3.18
C VAL A 175 1.45 5.13 -3.05
N TYR A 176 1.69 3.90 -3.51
CA TYR A 176 3.02 3.32 -3.61
C TYR A 176 3.50 3.43 -5.05
N VAL A 177 4.70 3.99 -5.22
CA VAL A 177 5.38 4.10 -6.51
C VAL A 177 6.33 2.92 -6.66
N TYR A 178 6.24 2.24 -7.81
CA TYR A 178 7.07 1.12 -8.17
C TYR A 178 7.97 1.51 -9.34
N LEU A 179 9.28 1.48 -9.13
CA LEU A 179 10.28 1.77 -10.15
C LEU A 179 10.69 0.47 -10.84
N ALA A 180 10.72 0.47 -12.17
CA ALA A 180 11.22 -0.65 -12.94
C ALA A 180 12.70 -0.89 -12.61
N LEU A 181 13.10 -2.15 -12.48
CA LEU A 181 14.49 -2.52 -12.28
C LEU A 181 15.25 -2.61 -13.59
N ASP A 182 16.55 -2.31 -13.54
CA ASP A 182 17.48 -2.63 -14.61
C ASP A 182 17.71 -4.15 -14.66
N PRO A 183 17.32 -4.84 -15.76
CA PRO A 183 17.51 -6.28 -15.88
C PRO A 183 18.97 -6.71 -16.04
N SER A 184 19.88 -5.77 -16.34
CA SER A 184 21.31 -6.01 -16.52
C SER A 184 22.13 -5.72 -15.26
N ALA A 185 21.53 -5.10 -14.23
CA ALA A 185 22.21 -4.78 -13.00
C ALA A 185 22.45 -6.03 -12.13
N GLU A 186 23.64 -6.14 -11.54
CA GLU A 186 23.99 -7.22 -10.61
C GLU A 186 23.22 -7.16 -9.28
N ARG A 187 22.63 -6.00 -8.97
CA ARG A 187 21.84 -5.74 -7.76
C ARG A 187 20.55 -5.03 -8.16
N ALA A 188 19.56 -5.06 -7.26
CA ALA A 188 18.32 -4.32 -7.45
C ALA A 188 18.63 -2.81 -7.56
N GLN A 189 18.55 -2.29 -8.78
CA GLN A 189 18.73 -0.88 -9.11
C GLN A 189 17.60 -0.44 -10.04
N PRO A 190 17.03 0.75 -9.84
CA PRO A 190 16.06 1.30 -10.79
C PRO A 190 16.69 1.44 -12.18
N ALA A 191 15.90 1.17 -13.21
CA ALA A 191 16.26 1.56 -14.57
C ALA A 191 16.40 3.08 -14.67
N SER A 192 17.30 3.57 -15.52
CA SER A 192 17.54 5.02 -15.67
C SER A 192 16.26 5.81 -15.97
N CYS A 193 15.41 5.28 -16.85
CA CYS A 193 14.14 5.91 -17.19
C CYS A 193 13.14 5.99 -16.03
N ALA A 194 13.37 5.25 -14.95
CA ALA A 194 12.57 5.30 -13.74
C ALA A 194 13.05 6.40 -12.77
N LEU A 195 14.10 7.15 -13.07
CA LEU A 195 14.67 8.19 -12.21
C LEU A 195 14.40 9.62 -12.71
N ASP A 196 14.25 9.81 -14.03
CA ASP A 196 14.24 11.12 -14.71
C ASP A 196 12.87 11.65 -15.14
#